data_AF-A0A961DKQ5-F1
#
_entry.id   AF-A0A961DKQ5-F1
#
_cell.length_a   1.000
_cell.length_b   1.000
_cell.length_c   1.000
_cell.angle_alpha   90.00
_cell.angle_beta   90.00
_cell.angle_gamma   90.00
#
_symmetry.space_group_name_H-M   'P 1'
#
loop_
_entity.id
_entity.type
_entity.pdbx_description
1 polymer ?
#
loop_
_entity_poly.entity_id
_entity_poly.type
_entity_poly.pdbx_seq_one_letter_code
_entity_poly.pdbx_strand_id
1 'polypeptide(L)'
;MKLLFVVHAFPPHHRAGVENYAAQIAQGLAETHQVVVATTRKVISLPTGMIRRDSLDGVPVFEVINNLDHDGFPGTFANATMERAFAAIVDEVRPDIVHFQHLMYWSLNLPAMARSFGVPCLMTLHDFHLACPRMGQMLDWEGRLCEAPSPARANPCQVRTWWAQDEGQRRWIRRLSAVRRATGLALDAPLRAADRIRRKLAPTGSSTGQARPPTD
;
A
#
# COMPACT_ATOMS: atom_id res chain seq x y z
N MET A 1 -6.84 -6.91 25.96
CA MET A 1 -6.94 -7.62 24.66
C MET A 1 -5.76 -7.25 23.78
N LYS A 2 -5.44 -8.08 22.79
CA LYS A 2 -4.43 -7.85 21.77
C LYS A 2 -5.09 -7.49 20.44
N LEU A 3 -4.80 -6.30 19.94
CA LEU A 3 -5.43 -5.70 18.77
C LEU A 3 -4.42 -5.59 17.64
N LEU A 4 -4.73 -6.15 16.47
CA LEU A 4 -3.94 -5.96 15.26
C LEU A 4 -4.62 -4.94 14.35
N PHE A 5 -4.04 -3.75 14.23
CA PHE A 5 -4.47 -2.72 13.30
C PHE A 5 -3.87 -2.99 11.93
N VAL A 6 -4.67 -2.97 10.86
CA VAL A 6 -4.19 -3.11 9.48
C VAL A 6 -4.47 -1.84 8.72
N VAL A 7 -3.43 -1.17 8.24
CA VAL A 7 -3.53 0.13 7.55
C VAL A 7 -2.60 0.16 6.35
N HIS A 8 -2.96 0.88 5.28
CA HIS A 8 -2.19 0.86 4.04
C HIS A 8 -0.83 1.57 4.15
N ALA A 9 -0.77 2.65 4.93
CA ALA A 9 0.44 3.42 5.19
C ALA A 9 0.41 3.93 6.64
N PHE A 10 1.54 4.37 7.18
CA PHE A 10 1.63 4.76 8.59
C PHE A 10 2.73 5.80 8.84
N PRO A 11 2.61 6.64 9.89
CA PRO A 11 3.68 7.55 10.29
C PRO A 11 4.93 6.78 10.78
N PRO A 12 6.12 7.40 10.75
CA PRO A 12 6.40 8.78 10.33
C PRO A 12 6.50 8.95 8.81
N HIS A 13 6.46 7.85 8.05
CA HIS A 13 6.83 7.86 6.63
C HIS A 13 5.72 8.34 5.71
N HIS A 14 4.47 8.15 6.10
CA HIS A 14 3.31 8.67 5.40
C HIS A 14 2.31 9.23 6.42
N ARG A 15 1.74 10.39 6.08
CA ARG A 15 0.76 11.09 6.92
C ARG A 15 -0.32 11.68 6.03
N ALA A 16 -1.52 11.13 6.10
CA ALA A 16 -2.77 11.73 5.64
C ALA A 16 -3.87 11.39 6.67
N GLY A 17 -5.14 11.52 6.28
CA GLY A 17 -6.27 11.39 7.21
C GLY A 17 -6.33 10.02 7.90
N VAL A 18 -6.27 8.94 7.11
CA VAL A 18 -6.37 7.56 7.61
C VAL A 18 -5.17 7.19 8.48
N GLU A 19 -3.95 7.54 8.05
CA GLU A 19 -2.73 7.19 8.77
C GLU A 19 -2.65 7.92 10.12
N ASN A 20 -3.03 9.19 10.16
CA ASN A 20 -3.07 9.96 11.40
C ASN A 20 -4.16 9.44 12.34
N TYR A 21 -5.36 9.15 11.82
CA TYR A 21 -6.44 8.55 12.61
C TYR A 21 -6.01 7.20 13.20
N ALA A 22 -5.45 6.31 12.37
CA ALA A 22 -5.00 5.00 12.81
C ALA A 22 -3.92 5.10 13.89
N ALA A 23 -2.97 6.02 13.75
CA ALA A 23 -1.92 6.23 14.73
C ALA A 23 -2.49 6.73 16.07
N GLN A 24 -3.38 7.72 16.05
CA GLN A 24 -3.98 8.29 17.26
C GLN A 24 -4.83 7.25 18.02
N ILE A 25 -5.66 6.49 17.31
CA ILE A 25 -6.47 5.43 17.93
C ILE A 25 -5.58 4.31 18.48
N ALA A 26 -4.55 3.90 17.72
CA ALA A 26 -3.62 2.87 18.17
C ALA A 26 -2.89 3.27 19.46
N GLN A 27 -2.43 4.53 19.53
CA GLN A 27 -1.75 5.08 20.71
C GLN A 27 -2.70 5.18 21.91
N GLY A 28 -3.90 5.73 21.74
CA GLY A 28 -4.87 5.84 22.83
C GLY A 28 -5.31 4.47 23.37
N LEU A 29 -5.48 3.47 22.51
CA LEU A 29 -5.83 2.12 22.96
C LEU A 29 -4.65 1.38 23.60
N ALA A 30 -3.39 1.73 23.26
CA ALA A 30 -2.21 1.11 23.84
C ALA A 30 -2.06 1.35 25.35
N GLU A 31 -2.74 2.36 25.90
CA GLU A 31 -2.78 2.62 27.34
C GLU A 31 -3.47 1.51 28.14
N THR A 32 -4.38 0.77 27.51
CA THR A 32 -5.23 -0.24 28.17
C THR A 32 -5.22 -1.61 27.49
N HIS A 33 -4.66 -1.69 26.27
CA HIS A 33 -4.65 -2.88 25.43
C HIS A 33 -3.27 -3.10 24.79
N GLN A 34 -2.98 -4.32 24.36
CA GLN A 34 -1.80 -4.59 23.54
C GLN A 34 -2.12 -4.27 22.09
N VAL A 35 -1.62 -3.16 21.57
CA VAL A 35 -1.88 -2.75 20.18
C VAL A 35 -0.65 -3.04 19.33
N VAL A 36 -0.86 -3.62 18.16
CA VAL A 36 0.15 -3.86 17.14
C VAL A 36 -0.38 -3.34 15.80
N VAL A 37 0.48 -2.71 15.01
CA VAL A 37 0.11 -2.20 13.69
C VAL A 37 0.80 -3.01 12.60
N ALA A 38 0.05 -3.44 11.59
CA ALA A 38 0.58 -3.90 10.31
C ALA A 38 0.33 -2.82 9.25
N THR A 39 1.41 -2.39 8.60
CA THR A 39 1.36 -1.38 7.53
C THR A 39 2.14 -1.80 6.30
N THR A 40 2.02 -1.06 5.19
CA THR A 40 2.83 -1.30 4.00
C THR A 40 3.81 -0.16 3.71
N ARG A 41 4.90 -0.50 3.03
CA ARG A 41 5.90 0.46 2.56
C ARG A 41 6.38 0.12 1.16
N LYS A 42 6.54 1.14 0.32
CA LYS A 42 7.25 1.00 -0.96
C LYS A 42 8.72 1.33 -0.77
N VAL A 43 9.57 0.30 -0.74
CA VAL A 43 11.03 0.43 -0.68
C VAL A 43 11.61 -0.44 -1.78
N ILE A 44 11.81 0.15 -2.97
CA ILE A 44 12.17 -0.55 -4.21
C ILE A 44 13.35 -1.52 -4.05
N SER A 45 14.32 -1.16 -3.20
CA SER A 45 15.49 -1.99 -2.99
C SER A 45 15.22 -3.22 -2.12
N LEU A 46 14.13 -3.28 -1.37
CA LEU A 46 13.72 -4.44 -0.59
C LEU A 46 12.71 -5.29 -1.38
N PRO A 47 12.69 -6.62 -1.22
CA PRO A 47 11.76 -7.47 -1.93
C PRO A 47 10.32 -7.31 -1.40
N THR A 48 9.33 -7.33 -2.30
CA THR A 48 7.90 -7.39 -1.95
C THR A 48 7.64 -8.59 -1.03
N GLY A 49 6.86 -8.39 0.04
CA GLY A 49 6.53 -9.37 1.06
C GLY A 49 7.53 -9.44 2.22
N MET A 50 8.66 -8.75 2.17
CA MET A 50 9.55 -8.64 3.32
C MET A 50 8.83 -7.93 4.46
N ILE A 51 8.89 -8.52 5.66
CA ILE A 51 8.35 -7.93 6.88
C ILE A 51 9.50 -7.31 7.67
N ARG A 52 9.40 -6.03 7.99
CA ARG A 52 10.30 -5.32 8.90
C ARG A 52 9.57 -5.01 10.19
N ARG A 53 10.33 -4.96 11.29
CA ARG A 53 9.82 -4.55 12.60
C ARG A 53 10.30 -3.14 12.89
N ASP A 54 9.41 -2.32 13.39
CA ASP A 54 9.65 -0.96 13.85
C ASP A 54 8.71 -0.66 15.04
N SER A 55 8.72 0.57 15.52
CA SER A 55 7.78 1.04 16.54
C SER A 55 7.50 2.52 16.36
N LEU A 56 6.27 2.95 16.65
CA LEU A 56 5.90 4.35 16.74
C LEU A 56 5.40 4.64 18.16
N ASP A 57 6.12 5.48 18.88
CA ASP A 57 5.78 5.89 20.26
C ASP A 57 5.47 4.68 21.17
N GLY A 58 6.28 3.63 21.05
CA GLY A 58 6.15 2.38 21.82
C GLY A 58 5.16 1.36 21.26
N VAL A 59 4.34 1.71 20.27
CA VAL A 59 3.43 0.77 19.58
C VAL A 59 4.23 -0.05 18.55
N PRO A 60 4.28 -1.39 18.64
CA PRO A 60 4.95 -2.24 17.66
C PRO A 60 4.33 -2.13 16.27
N VAL A 61 5.19 -2.02 15.24
CA VAL A 61 4.81 -1.91 13.84
C VAL A 61 5.47 -3.02 13.01
N PHE A 62 4.66 -3.78 12.28
CA PHE A 62 5.09 -4.64 11.19
C PHE A 62 4.93 -3.89 9.87
N GLU A 63 6.06 -3.51 9.26
CA GLU A 63 6.08 -2.89 7.94
C GLU A 63 6.31 -3.95 6.86
N VAL A 64 5.28 -4.21 6.05
CA VAL A 64 5.37 -5.13 4.90
C VAL A 64 5.75 -4.37 3.65
N ILE A 65 6.83 -4.79 2.99
CA ILE A 65 7.26 -4.16 1.74
C ILE A 65 6.29 -4.54 0.62
N ASN A 66 5.68 -3.54 -0.02
CA ASN A 66 4.91 -3.72 -1.25
C ASN A 66 5.40 -2.74 -2.32
N ASN A 67 6.10 -3.24 -3.34
CA ASN A 67 6.64 -2.41 -4.41
C ASN A 67 5.64 -2.12 -5.54
N LEU A 68 4.40 -2.60 -5.42
CA LEU A 68 3.34 -2.44 -6.42
C LEU A 68 3.76 -3.02 -7.77
N ASP A 69 4.40 -4.20 -7.73
CA ASP A 69 4.94 -4.91 -8.90
C ASP A 69 3.97 -5.99 -9.41
N HIS A 70 2.74 -5.57 -9.75
CA HIS A 70 1.69 -6.45 -10.27
C HIS A 70 1.50 -6.32 -11.80
N ASP A 71 0.97 -7.38 -12.41
CA ASP A 71 0.85 -7.49 -13.87
C ASP A 71 -0.44 -6.88 -14.46
N GLY A 72 -1.37 -6.43 -13.62
CA GLY A 72 -2.59 -5.73 -14.02
C GLY A 72 -3.45 -5.33 -12.80
N PHE A 73 -4.67 -4.86 -13.07
CA PHE A 73 -5.63 -4.46 -12.03
C PHE A 73 -5.90 -5.56 -10.98
N PRO A 74 -6.08 -6.85 -11.32
CA PRO A 74 -6.29 -7.91 -10.33
C PRO A 74 -5.23 -7.98 -9.23
N GLY A 75 -3.95 -7.77 -9.56
CA GLY A 75 -2.87 -7.81 -8.57
C GLY A 75 -2.86 -6.62 -7.61
N THR A 76 -3.71 -5.61 -7.82
CA THR A 76 -3.90 -4.50 -6.85
C THR A 76 -4.74 -4.92 -5.65
N PHE A 77 -5.57 -5.96 -5.79
CA PHE A 77 -6.51 -6.40 -4.74
C PHE A 77 -6.44 -7.90 -4.44
N ALA A 78 -5.88 -8.73 -5.32
CA ALA A 78 -5.61 -10.14 -5.10
C ALA A 78 -4.10 -10.36 -5.09
N ASN A 79 -3.50 -10.35 -3.90
CA ASN A 79 -2.05 -10.38 -3.74
C ASN A 79 -1.61 -11.43 -2.73
N ALA A 80 -1.28 -12.62 -3.24
CA ALA A 80 -0.85 -13.77 -2.44
C ALA A 80 0.41 -13.49 -1.60
N THR A 81 1.29 -12.58 -2.03
CA THR A 81 2.47 -12.20 -1.25
C THR A 81 2.09 -11.40 -0.01
N MET A 82 1.15 -10.47 -0.14
CA MET A 82 0.63 -9.71 1.00
C MET A 82 -0.22 -10.59 1.93
N GLU A 83 -0.96 -11.55 1.37
CA GLU A 83 -1.72 -12.56 2.14
C GLU A 83 -0.80 -13.43 3.00
N ARG A 84 0.31 -13.93 2.43
CA ARG A 84 1.32 -14.69 3.21
C ARG A 84 1.94 -13.85 4.32
N ALA A 85 2.26 -12.59 4.04
CA ALA A 85 2.80 -11.68 5.04
C ALA A 85 1.80 -11.43 6.17
N PHE A 86 0.53 -11.20 5.83
CA PHE A 86 -0.54 -11.04 6.83
C PHE A 86 -0.73 -12.31 7.67
N ALA A 87 -0.75 -13.49 7.06
CA ALA A 87 -0.86 -14.75 7.78
C ALA A 87 0.29 -14.93 8.79
N ALA A 88 1.53 -14.61 8.39
CA ALA A 88 2.68 -14.66 9.29
C ALA A 88 2.55 -13.67 10.46
N ILE A 89 2.05 -12.45 10.21
CA ILE A 89 1.81 -11.46 11.26
C ILE A 89 0.70 -11.94 12.21
N VAL A 90 -0.41 -12.49 11.71
CA VAL A 90 -1.49 -12.99 12.56
C VAL A 90 -1.02 -14.18 13.41
N ASP A 91 -0.21 -15.08 12.85
CA ASP A 91 0.34 -16.22 13.59
C ASP A 91 1.33 -15.78 14.69
N GLU A 92 2.19 -14.79 14.41
CA GLU A 92 3.13 -14.23 15.40
C GLU A 92 2.40 -13.41 16.47
N VAL A 93 1.48 -12.53 16.06
CA VAL A 93 0.79 -11.62 16.97
C VAL A 93 -0.24 -12.38 17.80
N ARG A 94 -0.98 -13.33 17.23
CA ARG A 94 -2.15 -13.99 17.85
C ARG A 94 -3.15 -12.95 18.39
N PRO A 95 -3.70 -12.06 17.55
CA PRO A 95 -4.60 -11.00 18.00
C PRO A 95 -5.97 -11.55 18.42
N ASP A 96 -6.60 -10.90 19.39
CA ASP A 96 -8.00 -11.12 19.77
C ASP A 96 -8.95 -10.51 18.74
N ILE A 97 -8.54 -9.39 18.11
CA ILE A 97 -9.30 -8.67 17.07
C ILE A 97 -8.35 -8.15 16.00
N VAL A 98 -8.71 -8.31 14.73
CA VAL A 98 -8.10 -7.55 13.64
C VAL A 98 -8.96 -6.34 13.29
N HIS A 99 -8.41 -5.14 13.45
CA HIS A 99 -9.07 -3.90 13.08
C HIS A 99 -8.48 -3.33 11.78
N PHE A 100 -9.21 -3.51 10.68
CA PHE A 100 -8.88 -2.94 9.39
C PHE A 100 -9.23 -1.45 9.35
N GLN A 101 -8.23 -0.60 9.17
CA GLN A 101 -8.41 0.82 8.88
C GLN A 101 -8.48 1.04 7.38
N HIS A 102 -7.65 0.35 6.59
CA HIS A 102 -7.68 0.49 5.14
C HIS A 102 -6.95 -0.67 4.45
N LEU A 103 -7.42 -1.05 3.27
CA LEU A 103 -6.88 -2.20 2.52
C LEU A 103 -6.12 -1.84 1.23
N MET A 104 -5.94 -0.56 0.91
CA MET A 104 -5.03 -0.17 -0.17
C MET A 104 -3.64 -0.76 0.08
N TYR A 105 -2.99 -1.22 -0.99
CA TYR A 105 -1.69 -1.91 -0.93
C TYR A 105 -1.67 -3.24 -0.16
N TRP A 106 -2.81 -3.67 0.39
CA TRP A 106 -3.04 -5.01 0.91
C TRP A 106 -3.88 -5.83 -0.08
N SER A 107 -4.05 -7.12 0.21
CA SER A 107 -5.08 -7.92 -0.47
C SER A 107 -6.46 -7.57 0.10
N LEU A 108 -7.50 -7.55 -0.73
CA LEU A 108 -8.88 -7.43 -0.25
C LEU A 108 -9.37 -8.72 0.43
N ASN A 109 -8.62 -9.82 0.31
CA ASN A 109 -8.95 -11.10 0.93
C ASN A 109 -8.65 -11.16 2.44
N LEU A 110 -7.91 -10.18 3.00
CA LEU A 110 -7.45 -10.26 4.40
C LEU A 110 -8.57 -10.39 5.45
N PRO A 111 -9.73 -9.72 5.34
CA PRO A 111 -10.83 -9.94 6.28
C PRO A 111 -11.37 -11.37 6.26
N ALA A 112 -11.47 -11.99 5.07
CA ALA A 112 -11.87 -13.38 4.94
C ALA A 112 -10.82 -14.33 5.55
N MET A 113 -9.53 -14.04 5.37
CA MET A 113 -8.44 -14.77 6.00
C MET A 113 -8.50 -14.69 7.53
N ALA A 114 -8.65 -13.49 8.09
CA ALA A 114 -8.75 -13.30 9.54
C ALA A 114 -9.93 -14.09 10.14
N ARG A 115 -11.09 -14.10 9.45
CA ARG A 115 -12.22 -14.97 9.82
C ARG A 115 -11.86 -16.45 9.75
N SER A 116 -11.13 -16.89 8.72
CA SER A 116 -10.69 -18.29 8.59
C SER A 116 -9.71 -18.72 9.68
N PHE A 117 -8.97 -17.76 10.25
CA PHE A 117 -8.11 -17.97 11.42
C PHE A 117 -8.88 -17.96 12.75
N GLY A 118 -10.20 -17.78 12.71
CA GLY A 118 -11.03 -17.68 13.91
C GLY A 118 -10.92 -16.35 14.64
N VAL A 119 -10.34 -15.31 14.02
CA VAL A 119 -10.16 -14.00 14.63
C VAL A 119 -11.28 -13.04 14.21
N PRO A 120 -12.06 -12.48 15.15
CA PRO A 120 -13.03 -11.43 14.86
C PRO A 120 -12.40 -10.22 14.15
N CYS A 121 -13.16 -9.64 13.23
CA CYS A 121 -12.71 -8.54 12.39
C CYS A 121 -13.61 -7.31 12.57
N LEU A 122 -13.00 -6.12 12.63
CA LEU A 122 -13.67 -4.82 12.56
C LEU A 122 -13.08 -4.01 11.42
N MET A 123 -13.90 -3.30 10.64
CA MET A 123 -13.41 -2.38 9.63
C MET A 123 -14.04 -1.00 9.80
N THR A 124 -13.21 0.04 9.87
CA THR A 124 -13.66 1.43 9.77
C THR A 124 -13.63 1.85 8.31
N LEU A 125 -14.75 2.39 7.81
CA LEU A 125 -14.85 2.88 6.43
C LEU A 125 -14.48 4.36 6.39
N HIS A 126 -13.27 4.66 5.92
CA HIS A 126 -12.76 6.03 5.81
C HIS A 126 -13.15 6.72 4.50
N ASP A 127 -13.33 5.93 3.44
CA ASP A 127 -13.63 6.41 2.09
C ASP A 127 -14.30 5.30 1.25
N PHE A 128 -14.46 5.55 -0.05
CA PHE A 128 -15.10 4.62 -0.98
C PHE A 128 -14.13 3.59 -1.60
N HIS A 129 -12.96 3.32 -1.03
CA HIS A 129 -11.94 2.44 -1.63
C HIS A 129 -12.49 1.06 -2.00
N LEU A 130 -13.34 0.47 -1.16
CA LEU A 130 -13.96 -0.84 -1.41
C LEU A 130 -15.02 -0.81 -2.53
N ALA A 131 -15.56 0.36 -2.85
CA ALA A 131 -16.60 0.52 -3.86
C ALA A 131 -16.06 1.06 -5.20
N CYS A 132 -14.91 1.74 -5.19
CA CYS A 132 -14.38 2.45 -6.34
C CYS A 132 -12.94 2.02 -6.67
N PRO A 133 -12.69 1.39 -7.83
CA PRO A 133 -11.35 0.94 -8.23
C PRO A 133 -10.39 2.11 -8.51
N ARG A 134 -10.92 3.34 -8.63
CA ARG A 134 -10.14 4.56 -8.75
C ARG A 134 -9.82 5.14 -7.37
N MET A 135 -9.32 4.30 -6.46
CA MET A 135 -8.88 4.69 -5.11
C MET A 135 -9.94 5.45 -4.29
N GLY A 136 -11.20 5.02 -4.35
CA GLY A 136 -12.25 5.65 -3.54
C GLY A 136 -12.71 7.04 -4.01
N GLN A 137 -12.26 7.51 -5.17
CA GLN A 137 -12.54 8.88 -5.63
C GLN A 137 -14.00 9.12 -6.02
N MET A 138 -14.74 8.09 -6.41
CA MET A 138 -16.12 8.21 -6.95
C MET A 138 -16.24 9.22 -8.11
N LEU A 139 -15.17 9.39 -8.89
CA LEU A 139 -15.11 10.21 -10.10
C LEU A 139 -14.64 9.36 -11.27
N ASP A 140 -15.18 9.60 -12.46
CA ASP A 140 -14.69 8.97 -13.69
C ASP A 140 -13.44 9.68 -14.24
N TRP A 141 -13.02 9.31 -15.46
CA TRP A 141 -11.84 9.89 -16.10
C TRP A 141 -12.05 11.27 -16.67
N GLU A 142 -13.30 11.67 -16.84
CA GLU A 142 -13.74 12.99 -17.29
C GLU A 142 -14.03 13.91 -16.09
N GLY A 143 -13.82 13.43 -14.86
CA GLY A 143 -14.05 14.19 -13.63
C GLY A 143 -15.52 14.26 -13.21
N ARG A 144 -16.40 13.46 -13.82
CA ARG A 144 -17.83 13.42 -13.47
C ARG A 144 -18.05 12.54 -12.25
N LEU A 145 -19.01 12.92 -11.41
CA LEU A 145 -19.41 12.16 -10.24
C LEU A 145 -20.03 10.81 -10.63
N CYS A 146 -19.50 9.74 -10.05
CA CYS A 146 -20.17 8.44 -10.01
C CYS A 146 -21.16 8.44 -8.84
N GLU A 147 -22.44 8.61 -9.11
CA GLU A 147 -23.49 8.58 -8.08
C GLU A 147 -23.57 7.24 -7.33
N ALA A 148 -23.24 6.15 -8.03
CA ALA A 148 -23.23 4.81 -7.45
C ALA A 148 -22.15 3.93 -8.09
N PRO A 149 -21.53 3.02 -7.31
CA PRO A 149 -20.64 2.01 -7.85
C PRO A 149 -21.42 1.03 -8.72
N SER A 150 -20.95 0.79 -9.94
CA SER A 150 -21.49 -0.26 -10.81
C SER A 150 -20.39 -0.86 -11.69
N PRO A 151 -20.46 -2.16 -12.04
CA PRO A 151 -19.45 -2.79 -12.90
C PRO A 151 -19.25 -2.07 -14.24
N ALA A 152 -20.34 -1.60 -14.86
CA ALA A 152 -20.29 -0.89 -16.14
C ALA A 152 -19.50 0.43 -16.05
N ARG A 153 -19.72 1.21 -14.98
CA ARG A 153 -18.98 2.47 -14.75
C ARG A 153 -17.55 2.23 -14.24
N ALA A 154 -17.31 1.11 -13.57
CA ALA A 154 -16.00 0.78 -13.02
C ALA A 154 -15.01 0.26 -14.08
N ASN A 155 -15.48 -0.46 -15.10
CA ASN A 155 -14.62 -1.11 -16.10
C ASN A 155 -13.59 -0.16 -16.76
N PRO A 156 -13.97 1.04 -17.26
CA PRO A 156 -12.98 1.99 -17.81
C PRO A 156 -11.89 2.41 -16.81
N CYS A 157 -12.23 2.50 -15.52
CA CYS A 157 -11.28 2.81 -14.45
C CYS A 157 -10.33 1.65 -14.14
N GLN A 158 -10.77 0.41 -14.31
CA GLN A 158 -9.94 -0.79 -14.10
C GLN A 158 -8.95 -1.01 -15.25
N VAL A 159 -9.33 -0.67 -16.48
CA VAL A 159 -8.44 -0.80 -17.65
C VAL A 159 -7.37 0.30 -17.66
N ARG A 160 -7.72 1.53 -17.24
CA ARG A 160 -6.81 2.68 -17.26
C ARG A 160 -6.17 2.96 -15.90
N THR A 161 -5.61 1.95 -15.25
CA THR A 161 -4.99 2.14 -13.92
C THR A 161 -3.69 2.94 -14.04
N TRP A 162 -3.67 4.17 -13.52
CA TRP A 162 -2.48 5.03 -13.46
C TRP A 162 -1.30 4.47 -12.66
N TRP A 163 -1.54 3.40 -11.91
CA TRP A 163 -0.58 2.77 -11.00
C TRP A 163 -0.01 1.45 -11.54
N ALA A 164 -0.42 1.04 -12.74
CA ALA A 164 0.25 -0.05 -13.43
C ALA A 164 1.63 0.44 -13.85
N GLN A 165 2.67 -0.14 -13.22
CA GLN A 165 4.02 0.05 -13.70
C GLN A 165 4.16 -0.59 -15.07
N ASP A 166 4.84 0.10 -15.99
CA ASP A 166 5.13 -0.49 -17.29
C ASP A 166 6.07 -1.70 -17.15
N GLU A 167 6.15 -2.51 -18.20
CA GLU A 167 6.96 -3.73 -18.19
C GLU A 167 8.47 -3.46 -17.97
N GLY A 168 8.96 -2.30 -18.43
CA GLY A 168 10.33 -1.86 -18.20
C GLY A 168 10.58 -1.52 -16.73
N GLN A 169 9.71 -0.72 -16.12
CA GLN A 169 9.73 -0.37 -14.70
C GLN A 169 9.69 -1.63 -13.82
N ARG A 170 8.80 -2.58 -14.12
CA ARG A 170 8.71 -3.85 -13.41
C ARG A 170 10.00 -4.68 -13.53
N ARG A 171 10.57 -4.80 -14.74
CA ARG A 171 11.87 -5.45 -14.96
C ARG A 171 12.98 -4.78 -14.15
N TRP A 172 13.02 -3.45 -14.14
CA TRP A 172 14.01 -2.68 -13.39
C TRP A 172 13.89 -2.91 -11.89
N ILE A 173 12.69 -2.85 -11.32
CA ILE A 173 12.48 -3.14 -9.90
C ILE A 173 12.93 -4.56 -9.57
N ARG A 174 12.49 -5.56 -10.35
CA ARG A 174 12.87 -6.98 -10.13
C ARG A 174 14.39 -7.17 -10.17
N ARG A 175 15.08 -6.49 -11.11
CA ARG A 175 16.55 -6.50 -11.22
C ARG A 175 17.22 -5.84 -10.02
N LEU A 176 16.76 -4.66 -9.58
CA LEU A 176 17.33 -3.98 -8.41
C LEU A 176 17.16 -4.80 -7.13
N SER A 177 15.97 -5.38 -6.90
CA SER A 177 15.76 -6.27 -5.78
C SER A 177 16.66 -7.51 -5.86
N ALA A 178 16.89 -8.06 -7.06
CA ALA A 178 17.82 -9.18 -7.26
C ALA A 178 19.28 -8.81 -6.95
N VAL A 179 19.75 -7.66 -7.43
CA VAL A 179 21.10 -7.16 -7.14
C VAL A 179 21.29 -6.96 -5.64
N ARG A 180 20.34 -6.34 -4.93
CA ARG A 180 20.45 -6.20 -3.47
C ARG A 180 20.47 -7.56 -2.77
N ARG A 181 19.62 -8.51 -3.17
CA ARG A 181 19.64 -9.87 -2.60
C ARG A 181 21.00 -10.54 -2.78
N ALA A 182 21.64 -10.35 -3.94
CA ALA A 182 22.93 -10.97 -4.25
C ALA A 182 24.13 -10.26 -3.60
N THR A 183 24.07 -8.93 -3.44
CA THR A 183 25.26 -8.11 -3.10
C THR A 183 25.13 -7.31 -1.81
N GLY A 184 23.93 -7.23 -1.22
CA GLY A 184 23.63 -6.35 -0.09
C GLY A 184 23.53 -4.86 -0.44
N LEU A 185 23.93 -4.44 -1.65
CA LEU A 185 24.00 -3.04 -2.05
C LEU A 185 22.61 -2.46 -2.36
N ALA A 186 22.28 -1.36 -1.66
CA ALA A 186 21.08 -0.58 -1.89
C ALA A 186 21.33 0.48 -2.99
N LEU A 187 21.10 0.12 -4.25
CA LEU A 187 21.32 1.01 -5.39
C LEU A 187 20.20 2.04 -5.59
N ASP A 188 19.11 1.96 -4.85
CA ASP A 188 17.95 2.84 -5.00
C ASP A 188 18.23 4.30 -4.59
N ALA A 189 19.07 4.52 -3.58
CA ALA A 189 19.49 5.87 -3.17
C ALA A 189 20.38 6.55 -4.24
N PRO A 190 21.48 5.93 -4.72
CA PRO A 190 22.29 6.54 -5.78
C PRO A 190 21.54 6.66 -7.11
N LEU A 191 20.64 5.73 -7.44
CA LEU A 191 19.81 5.86 -8.66
C LEU A 191 18.80 7.01 -8.55
N ARG A 192 18.17 7.22 -7.40
CA ARG A 192 17.31 8.38 -7.17
C ARG A 192 18.08 9.70 -7.21
N ALA A 193 19.31 9.72 -6.68
CA ALA A 193 20.19 10.88 -6.77
C ALA A 193 20.59 11.16 -8.23
N ALA A 194 20.98 10.12 -8.98
CA ALA A 194 21.35 10.22 -10.39
C ALA A 194 20.17 10.67 -11.27
N ASP A 195 18.96 10.15 -11.05
CA ASP A 195 17.76 10.57 -11.77
C ASP A 195 17.38 12.02 -11.45
N ARG A 196 17.51 12.44 -10.19
CA ARG A 196 17.32 13.84 -9.78
C ARG A 196 18.33 14.77 -10.46
N ILE A 197 19.59 14.35 -10.60
CA ILE A 197 20.62 15.08 -11.34
C ILE A 197 20.29 15.10 -12.84
N ARG A 198 19.91 13.97 -13.43
CA ARG A 198 19.52 13.86 -14.85
C ARG A 198 18.34 14.77 -15.19
N ARG A 199 17.31 14.84 -14.35
CA ARG A 199 16.17 15.76 -14.53
C ARG A 199 16.57 17.23 -14.41
N LYS A 200 17.55 17.56 -13.57
CA LYS A 200 18.11 18.93 -13.48
C LYS A 200 18.97 19.30 -14.68
N LEU A 201 19.62 18.32 -15.30
CA LEU A 201 20.48 18.50 -16.48
C LEU A 201 19.72 18.34 -17.80
N ALA A 202 18.48 17.84 -17.78
CA ALA A 202 17.65 17.76 -18.96
C ALA A 202 17.32 19.19 -19.43
N PRO A 203 17.53 19.52 -20.71
CA PRO A 203 17.22 20.85 -21.22
C PRO A 203 15.73 21.15 -20.99
N THR A 204 15.44 22.34 -20.48
CA THR A 204 14.09 22.88 -20.33
C THR A 204 13.45 23.03 -21.71
N GLY A 205 12.93 21.93 -22.26
CA GLY A 205 12.45 21.90 -23.64
C GLY A 205 12.53 20.51 -24.27
N SER A 206 11.89 19.51 -23.68
CA SER A 206 11.36 18.36 -24.43
C SER A 206 10.35 17.62 -23.56
N SER A 207 9.11 18.09 -23.62
CA SER A 207 7.93 17.34 -23.19
C SER A 207 7.76 16.12 -24.11
N THR A 208 8.50 15.04 -23.83
CA THR A 208 8.07 13.71 -24.24
C THR A 208 6.97 13.29 -23.26
N GLY A 209 5.74 13.29 -23.77
CA GLY A 209 4.52 13.21 -22.99
C GLY A 209 4.45 11.99 -22.08
N GLN A 210 4.50 12.24 -20.78
CA GLN A 210 3.53 11.62 -19.87
C GLN A 210 2.47 12.69 -19.63
N ALA A 211 1.27 12.45 -20.17
CA ALA A 211 0.14 13.35 -20.01
C ALA A 211 -0.14 13.58 -18.53
N ARG A 212 0.22 14.77 -18.05
CA ARG A 212 -0.29 15.36 -16.82
C ARG A 212 -1.70 15.87 -17.18
N PRO A 213 -2.80 15.39 -16.57
CA PRO A 213 -4.09 16.02 -16.82
C PRO A 213 -4.08 17.42 -16.16
N PRO A 214 -4.83 18.37 -16.72
CA PRO A 214 -4.79 19.77 -16.31
C PRO A 214 -5.32 19.91 -14.89
N THR A 215 -4.63 20.75 -14.12
CA THR A 215 -5.16 21.34 -12.90
C THR A 215 -6.00 22.55 -13.31
N ASP A 216 -7.31 22.42 -13.21
CA ASP A 216 -8.20 23.50 -12.78
C ASP A 216 -8.88 23.03 -11.48
#